data_AF-A0A934IWK3-F1
#
_entry.id   AF-A0A934IWK3-F1
#
_cell.length_a   1.000
_cell.length_b   1.000
_cell.length_c   1.000
_cell.angle_alpha   90.00
_cell.angle_beta   90.00
_cell.angle_gamma   90.00
#
_symmetry.space_group_name_H-M   'P 1'
#
loop_
_entity.id
_entity.type
_entity.pdbx_description
1 polymer ?
#
loop_
_entity_poly.entity_id
_entity_poly.type
_entity_poly.pdbx_seq_one_letter_code
_entity_poly.pdbx_strand_id
1 'polypeptide(L)'
;MSDFAQMRTVEPTRTPAGYIGGKRNLAKRITALIETIPHRTYAEVFVGMGGIFLKRRLAPPAEVINDYSGDVANLFRILQRHYPQFMETLKFQLSGRREFERLKASDPATLTDLERAGRFLYLQRLAFGGKVAGRNFGVDASATAGFNILTLAPQLDAIHERLAGVTIEQLRWQDFLTRYDREGTLFYLDPPYWGSEDDYGKAMFGREEFEEMAARLRGLKGRFIMSINDVPQIRSIFAGFAQVEAATTYSVQGGGAAARELVITG
;
A
#
# COMPACT_ATOMS: atom_id res chain seq x y z
N MET A 1 21.25 -23.02 -15.17
CA MET A 1 21.05 -22.59 -13.78
C MET A 1 20.79 -21.09 -13.83
N SER A 2 19.54 -20.67 -13.63
CA SER A 2 19.15 -19.27 -13.84
C SER A 2 19.81 -18.36 -12.79
N ASP A 3 20.64 -17.45 -13.28
CA ASP A 3 21.38 -16.43 -12.53
C ASP A 3 20.41 -15.32 -12.06
N PHE A 4 19.57 -15.65 -11.08
CA PHE A 4 18.74 -14.63 -10.43
C PHE A 4 19.65 -13.85 -9.47
N ALA A 5 19.97 -12.62 -9.87
CA ALA A 5 20.89 -11.69 -9.21
C ALA A 5 20.78 -11.65 -7.68
N GLN A 6 21.93 -11.47 -7.03
CA GLN A 6 22.06 -11.33 -5.59
C GLN A 6 21.21 -10.16 -5.09
N MET A 7 20.15 -10.45 -4.32
CA MET A 7 19.35 -9.43 -3.66
C MET A 7 20.20 -8.74 -2.58
N ARG A 8 20.02 -7.44 -2.42
CA ARG A 8 20.69 -6.65 -1.37
C ARG A 8 19.81 -6.56 -0.13
N THR A 9 20.44 -6.51 1.04
CA THR A 9 19.74 -6.21 2.29
C THR A 9 19.26 -4.76 2.29
N VAL A 10 18.04 -4.55 2.80
CA VAL A 10 17.43 -3.24 3.02
C VAL A 10 16.78 -3.19 4.40
N GLU A 11 16.79 -2.02 5.02
CA GLU A 11 16.17 -1.84 6.34
C GLU A 11 14.65 -1.68 6.21
N PRO A 12 13.85 -2.48 6.95
CA PRO A 12 12.40 -2.31 7.00
C PRO A 12 12.00 -0.99 7.65
N THR A 13 11.03 -0.30 7.06
CA THR A 13 10.49 0.96 7.57
C THR A 13 8.98 0.88 7.82
N ARG A 14 8.47 1.82 8.61
CA ARG A 14 7.04 1.91 8.94
C ARG A 14 6.32 2.75 7.88
N THR A 15 5.05 2.43 7.62
CA THR A 15 4.21 3.12 6.63
C THR A 15 3.93 4.60 6.97
N PRO A 16 3.87 5.53 6.00
CA PRO A 16 3.69 6.96 6.26
C PRO A 16 2.41 7.30 7.03
N ALA A 17 1.42 6.44 7.08
CA ALA A 17 0.26 6.57 7.97
C ALA A 17 -0.10 5.21 8.58
N GLY A 18 -0.86 5.24 9.68
CA GLY A 18 -1.27 4.04 10.39
C GLY A 18 -2.07 3.10 9.48
N TYR A 19 -1.78 1.80 9.62
CA TYR A 19 -2.58 0.72 9.08
C TYR A 19 -3.11 -0.08 10.27
N ILE A 20 -4.43 -0.34 10.33
CA ILE A 20 -5.08 -0.99 11.47
C ILE A 20 -4.39 -2.33 11.78
N GLY A 21 -4.16 -2.59 13.07
CA GLY A 21 -3.22 -3.55 13.64
C GLY A 21 -3.39 -5.04 13.34
N GLY A 22 -4.32 -5.44 12.46
CA GLY A 22 -4.49 -6.84 12.02
C GLY A 22 -3.51 -7.27 10.92
N LYS A 23 -3.11 -6.36 10.01
CA LYS A 23 -2.27 -6.70 8.85
C LYS A 23 -0.77 -6.86 9.16
N ARG A 24 -0.34 -6.74 10.42
CA ARG A 24 1.08 -6.93 10.79
C ARG A 24 1.54 -8.36 10.61
N ASN A 25 0.70 -9.33 10.99
CA ASN A 25 1.03 -10.76 10.87
C ASN A 25 1.00 -11.21 9.41
N LEU A 26 0.00 -10.75 8.63
CA LEU A 26 -0.03 -10.98 7.19
C LEU A 26 1.23 -10.42 6.54
N ALA A 27 1.58 -9.16 6.83
CA ALA A 27 2.73 -8.52 6.20
C ALA A 27 4.03 -9.29 6.44
N LYS A 28 4.27 -9.77 7.67
CA LYS A 28 5.45 -10.61 7.97
C LYS A 28 5.46 -11.90 7.14
N ARG A 29 4.31 -12.58 7.02
CA ARG A 29 4.19 -13.82 6.25
C ARG A 29 4.42 -13.58 4.75
N ILE A 30 3.82 -12.53 4.20
CA ILE A 30 3.96 -12.15 2.80
C ILE A 30 5.40 -11.73 2.49
N THR A 31 6.03 -10.88 3.31
CA THR A 31 7.43 -10.48 3.08
C THR A 31 8.36 -11.68 3.14
N ALA A 32 8.16 -12.60 4.09
CA ALA A 32 8.95 -13.82 4.16
C ALA A 32 8.75 -14.69 2.91
N LEU A 33 7.52 -14.82 2.40
CA LEU A 33 7.25 -15.55 1.16
C LEU A 33 7.95 -14.90 -0.04
N ILE A 34 7.81 -13.58 -0.23
CA ILE A 34 8.47 -12.82 -1.30
C ILE A 34 9.99 -13.06 -1.29
N GLU A 35 10.60 -13.04 -0.10
CA GLU A 35 12.05 -13.23 0.09
C GLU A 35 12.54 -14.64 -0.29
N THR A 36 11.65 -15.64 -0.32
CA THR A 36 12.00 -17.02 -0.75
C THR A 36 11.95 -17.22 -2.26
N ILE A 37 11.36 -16.30 -3.01
CA ILE A 37 11.13 -16.45 -4.45
C ILE A 37 12.24 -15.68 -5.19
N PRO A 38 13.12 -16.33 -5.97
CA PRO A 38 14.14 -15.61 -6.73
C PRO A 38 13.52 -14.70 -7.82
N HIS A 39 13.87 -13.41 -7.84
CA HIS A 39 13.36 -12.48 -8.84
C HIS A 39 14.37 -11.36 -9.07
N ARG A 40 14.40 -10.84 -10.30
CA ARG A 40 15.23 -9.70 -10.70
C ARG A 40 14.48 -8.38 -10.57
N THR A 41 13.15 -8.44 -10.72
CA THR A 41 12.26 -7.28 -10.59
C THR A 41 11.17 -7.58 -9.57
N TYR A 42 11.00 -6.70 -8.59
CA TYR A 42 9.84 -6.69 -7.72
C TYR A 42 8.89 -5.59 -8.17
N ALA A 43 7.62 -5.93 -8.36
CA ALA A 43 6.61 -5.02 -8.87
C ALA A 43 5.35 -5.06 -7.99
N GLU A 44 5.11 -4.01 -7.20
CA GLU A 44 3.95 -3.91 -6.31
C GLU A 44 2.84 -3.11 -6.98
N VAL A 45 1.76 -3.81 -7.36
CA VAL A 45 0.72 -3.28 -8.26
C VAL A 45 -0.21 -2.28 -7.55
N PHE A 46 -0.46 -2.50 -6.26
CA PHE A 46 -1.33 -1.71 -5.40
C PHE A 46 -0.59 -1.39 -4.10
N VAL A 47 0.34 -0.43 -4.14
CA VAL A 47 1.24 -0.17 -3.01
C VAL A 47 0.52 0.41 -1.79
N GLY A 48 -0.54 1.18 -1.99
CA GLY A 48 -1.25 1.86 -0.90
C GLY A 48 -0.28 2.69 -0.06
N MET A 49 -0.14 2.37 1.23
CA MET A 49 0.83 3.05 2.12
C MET A 49 2.20 2.34 2.21
N GLY A 50 2.49 1.41 1.30
CA GLY A 50 3.74 0.63 1.28
C GLY A 50 3.79 -0.47 2.34
N GLY A 51 2.63 -1.06 2.66
CA GLY A 51 2.47 -1.99 3.79
C GLY A 51 3.32 -3.26 3.69
N ILE A 52 3.62 -3.69 2.46
CA ILE A 52 4.53 -4.81 2.16
C ILE A 52 5.87 -4.27 1.68
N PHE A 53 5.88 -3.43 0.65
CA PHE A 53 7.11 -2.84 0.10
C PHE A 53 8.11 -2.38 1.15
N LEU A 54 7.66 -1.53 2.10
CA LEU A 54 8.51 -0.92 3.11
C LEU A 54 8.97 -1.91 4.18
N LYS A 55 8.32 -3.06 4.33
CA LYS A 55 8.66 -4.06 5.36
C LYS A 55 9.57 -5.18 4.86
N ARG A 56 9.83 -5.25 3.56
CA ARG A 56 10.76 -6.22 2.98
C ARG A 56 12.20 -5.95 3.48
N ARG A 57 12.97 -7.03 3.65
CA ARG A 57 14.38 -6.97 4.07
C ARG A 57 15.37 -7.21 2.94
N LEU A 58 14.87 -7.68 1.79
CA LEU A 58 15.66 -7.92 0.60
C LEU A 58 15.09 -7.12 -0.58
N ALA A 59 15.96 -6.45 -1.32
CA ALA A 59 15.64 -5.75 -2.55
C ALA A 59 16.36 -6.41 -3.75
N PRO A 60 15.64 -6.76 -4.81
CA PRO A 60 16.24 -7.20 -6.07
C PRO A 60 16.85 -6.00 -6.82
N PRO A 61 17.54 -6.21 -7.95
CA PRO A 61 18.12 -5.13 -8.74
C PRO A 61 17.13 -4.06 -9.20
N ALA A 62 15.86 -4.42 -9.44
CA ALA A 62 14.83 -3.49 -9.88
C ALA A 62 13.59 -3.57 -8.98
N GLU A 63 13.15 -2.43 -8.47
CA GLU A 63 11.93 -2.30 -7.68
C GLU A 63 11.02 -1.24 -8.30
N VAL A 64 9.75 -1.60 -8.46
CA VAL A 64 8.72 -0.73 -9.01
C VAL A 64 7.49 -0.81 -8.12
N ILE A 65 6.95 0.35 -7.73
CA ILE A 65 5.70 0.46 -6.98
C ILE A 65 4.68 1.25 -7.80
N ASN A 66 3.41 0.89 -7.67
CA ASN A 66 2.32 1.53 -8.36
C ASN A 66 1.12 1.73 -7.44
N ASP A 67 0.44 2.85 -7.64
CA ASP A 67 -0.92 3.04 -7.14
C ASP A 67 -1.72 3.85 -8.17
N TYR A 68 -2.99 3.52 -8.34
CA TYR A 68 -3.86 4.33 -9.19
C TYR A 68 -4.18 5.69 -8.55
N SER A 69 -4.17 5.76 -7.21
CA SER A 69 -4.40 7.00 -6.47
C SER A 69 -3.26 8.00 -6.71
N GLY A 70 -3.58 9.10 -7.38
CA GLY A 70 -2.65 10.21 -7.57
C GLY A 70 -2.16 10.83 -6.26
N ASP A 71 -2.93 10.74 -5.17
CA ASP A 71 -2.48 11.21 -3.85
C ASP A 71 -1.36 10.33 -3.28
N VAL A 72 -1.48 9.01 -3.46
CA VAL A 72 -0.48 8.02 -3.02
C VAL A 72 0.80 8.19 -3.85
N ALA A 73 0.67 8.17 -5.18
CA ALA A 73 1.81 8.34 -6.08
C ALA A 73 2.52 9.68 -5.84
N ASN A 74 1.76 10.77 -5.65
CA ASN A 74 2.31 12.07 -5.33
C ASN A 74 3.07 12.08 -4.00
N LEU A 75 2.53 11.48 -2.93
CA LEU A 75 3.21 11.41 -1.64
C LEU A 75 4.57 10.69 -1.76
N PHE A 76 4.61 9.51 -2.37
CA PHE A 76 5.86 8.75 -2.52
C PHE A 76 6.87 9.48 -3.41
N ARG A 77 6.43 10.13 -4.49
CA ARG A 77 7.30 10.94 -5.35
C ARG A 77 7.88 12.15 -4.61
N ILE A 78 7.08 12.83 -3.79
CA ILE A 78 7.53 13.95 -2.96
C ILE A 78 8.54 13.47 -1.92
N LEU A 79 8.27 12.35 -1.24
CA LEU A 79 9.22 11.74 -0.30
C LEU A 79 10.51 11.31 -1.00
N GLN A 80 10.48 10.85 -2.25
CA GLN A 80 11.69 10.48 -2.98
C GLN A 80 12.50 11.70 -3.44
N ARG A 81 11.84 12.73 -4.00
CA ARG A 81 12.52 13.81 -4.75
C ARG A 81 12.65 15.14 -4.00
N HIS A 82 11.72 15.43 -3.09
CA HIS A 82 11.56 16.74 -2.46
C HIS A 82 11.44 16.64 -0.94
N TYR A 83 12.05 15.62 -0.33
CA TYR A 83 11.95 15.35 1.10
C TYR A 83 12.30 16.58 1.98
N PRO A 84 13.43 17.30 1.78
CA PRO A 84 13.74 18.47 2.61
C PRO A 84 12.67 19.56 2.53
N GLN A 85 12.18 19.87 1.33
CA GLN A 85 11.13 20.87 1.13
C GLN A 85 9.82 20.42 1.74
N PHE A 86 9.50 19.13 1.65
CA PHE A 86 8.33 18.55 2.27
C PHE A 86 8.38 18.70 3.79
N MET A 87 9.52 18.43 4.42
CA MET A 87 9.67 18.61 5.86
C MET A 87 9.46 20.05 6.32
N GLU A 88 9.88 21.05 5.55
CA GLU A 88 9.58 22.46 5.86
C GLU A 88 8.08 22.76 5.81
N THR A 89 7.31 22.16 4.89
CA THR A 89 5.84 22.32 4.88
C THR A 89 5.15 21.72 6.11
N LEU A 90 5.74 20.69 6.71
CA LEU A 90 5.17 19.97 7.86
C LEU A 90 5.65 20.51 9.22
N LYS A 91 6.72 21.29 9.25
CA LYS A 91 7.45 21.70 10.46
C LYS A 91 6.56 22.33 11.54
N PHE A 92 5.58 23.11 11.13
CA PHE A 92 4.65 23.82 12.03
C PHE A 92 3.22 23.28 11.98
N GLN A 93 3.01 22.12 11.36
CA GLN A 93 1.70 21.47 11.32
C GLN A 93 1.30 20.99 12.71
N LEU A 94 0.11 21.42 13.16
CA LEU A 94 -0.48 21.04 14.44
C LEU A 94 -1.66 20.11 14.22
N SER A 95 -1.82 19.13 15.11
CA SER A 95 -3.04 18.31 15.13
C SER A 95 -4.22 19.15 15.62
N GLY A 96 -5.25 19.31 14.80
CA GLY A 96 -6.43 20.11 15.17
C GLY A 96 -7.65 19.80 14.33
N ARG A 97 -8.82 19.67 14.98
CA ARG A 97 -10.09 19.34 14.30
C ARG A 97 -10.47 20.38 13.24
N ARG A 98 -10.32 21.68 13.55
CA ARG A 98 -10.64 22.76 12.61
C ARG A 98 -9.77 22.68 11.35
N GLU A 99 -8.48 22.40 11.51
CA GLU A 99 -7.55 22.27 10.39
C GLU A 99 -7.84 21.01 9.57
N PHE A 100 -8.17 19.90 10.24
CA PHE A 100 -8.61 18.68 9.58
C PHE A 100 -9.84 18.90 8.71
N GLU A 101 -10.89 19.54 9.22
CA GLU A 101 -12.10 19.83 8.42
C GLU A 101 -11.80 20.82 7.29
N ARG A 102 -10.94 21.83 7.52
CA ARG A 102 -10.50 22.77 6.48
C ARG A 102 -9.78 22.06 5.33
N LEU A 103 -8.80 21.21 5.66
CA LEU A 103 -8.04 20.43 4.69
C LEU A 103 -8.93 19.39 4.00
N LYS A 104 -9.85 18.75 4.73
CA LYS A 104 -10.81 17.81 4.14
C LYS A 104 -11.72 18.50 3.11
N ALA A 105 -12.17 19.72 3.38
CA ALA A 105 -13.00 20.52 2.49
C ALA A 105 -12.25 21.15 1.31
N SER A 106 -10.91 21.22 1.36
CA SER A 106 -10.12 21.82 0.28
C SER A 106 -10.10 20.92 -0.97
N ASP A 107 -10.23 21.53 -2.14
CA ASP A 107 -10.06 20.85 -3.43
C ASP A 107 -8.58 20.48 -3.67
N PRO A 108 -8.22 19.19 -3.79
CA PRO A 108 -6.84 18.79 -4.10
C PRO A 108 -6.31 19.35 -5.42
N ALA A 109 -7.19 19.66 -6.39
CA ALA A 109 -6.79 20.16 -7.70
C ALA A 109 -6.24 21.59 -7.66
N THR A 110 -6.50 22.34 -6.58
CA THR A 110 -6.02 23.72 -6.41
C THR A 110 -4.71 23.81 -5.63
N LEU A 111 -4.12 22.68 -5.23
CA LEU A 111 -2.93 22.61 -4.39
C LEU A 111 -1.70 22.29 -5.22
N THR A 112 -0.54 22.81 -4.81
CA THR A 112 0.74 22.32 -5.30
C THR A 112 0.97 20.87 -4.86
N ASP A 113 1.89 20.17 -5.52
CA ASP A 113 2.20 18.77 -5.18
C ASP A 113 2.67 18.59 -3.73
N LEU A 114 3.44 19.55 -3.19
CA LEU A 114 3.89 19.55 -1.79
C LEU A 114 2.71 19.72 -0.83
N GLU A 115 1.85 20.71 -1.06
CA GLU A 115 0.66 20.95 -0.24
C GLU A 115 -0.31 19.78 -0.30
N ARG A 116 -0.49 19.19 -1.48
CA ARG A 116 -1.34 18.02 -1.71
C ARG A 116 -0.82 16.79 -0.96
N ALA A 117 0.50 16.53 -0.99
CA ALA A 117 1.12 15.48 -0.21
C ALA A 117 0.96 15.71 1.30
N GLY A 118 1.14 16.96 1.75
CA GLY A 118 1.03 17.34 3.17
C GLY A 118 -0.39 17.18 3.68
N ARG A 119 -1.36 17.68 2.91
CA ARG A 119 -2.80 17.47 3.14
C ARG A 119 -3.13 15.98 3.22
N PHE A 120 -2.70 15.19 2.24
CA PHE A 120 -3.04 13.77 2.19
C PHE A 120 -2.48 13.02 3.41
N LEU A 121 -1.22 13.25 3.75
CA LEU A 121 -0.58 12.66 4.93
C LEU A 121 -1.27 13.08 6.24
N TYR A 122 -1.62 14.36 6.38
CA TYR A 122 -2.32 14.90 7.54
C TYR A 122 -3.68 14.23 7.75
N LEU A 123 -4.48 14.15 6.68
CA LEU A 123 -5.80 13.51 6.72
C LEU A 123 -5.68 12.01 7.02
N GLN A 124 -4.70 11.30 6.43
CA GLN A 124 -4.50 9.87 6.70
C GLN A 124 -4.06 9.59 8.14
N ARG A 125 -3.26 10.47 8.75
CA ARG A 125 -2.78 10.35 10.14
C ARG A 125 -3.85 10.65 11.18
N LEU A 126 -4.79 11.53 10.86
CA LEU A 126 -5.79 12.03 11.80
C LEU A 126 -7.22 11.52 11.53
N ALA A 127 -7.44 10.79 10.43
CA ALA A 127 -8.71 10.11 10.20
C ALA A 127 -8.81 8.84 11.07
N PHE A 128 -9.98 8.64 11.70
CA PHE A 128 -10.28 7.40 12.42
C PHE A 128 -10.16 6.20 11.48
N GLY A 129 -9.23 5.28 11.78
CA GLY A 129 -8.96 4.09 10.98
C GLY A 129 -8.30 4.33 9.61
N GLY A 130 -7.81 5.54 9.32
CA GLY A 130 -7.05 5.82 8.08
C GLY A 130 -7.86 5.72 6.77
N LYS A 131 -9.20 5.78 6.85
CA LYS A 131 -10.10 5.67 5.68
C LYS A 131 -9.89 6.82 4.69
N VAL A 132 -10.07 6.56 3.40
CA VAL A 132 -9.97 7.58 2.33
C VAL A 132 -11.34 8.26 2.10
N ALA A 133 -12.45 7.52 2.24
CA ALA A 133 -13.82 8.03 2.24
C ALA A 133 -14.43 8.03 3.67
N GLY A 134 -15.34 8.98 3.97
CA GLY A 134 -16.00 9.06 5.28
C GLY A 134 -15.07 9.43 6.45
N ARG A 135 -14.01 10.20 6.19
CA ARG A 135 -12.99 10.60 7.16
C ARG A 135 -13.57 11.40 8.33
N ASN A 136 -13.56 10.82 9.53
CA ASN A 136 -13.84 11.52 10.79
C ASN A 136 -12.54 11.78 11.55
N PHE A 137 -12.39 12.95 12.16
CA PHE A 137 -11.23 13.26 12.99
C PHE A 137 -11.15 12.32 14.20
N GLY A 138 -10.14 11.45 14.22
CA GLY A 138 -9.87 10.51 15.29
C GLY A 138 -9.15 11.20 16.44
N VAL A 139 -9.74 11.14 17.63
CA VAL A 139 -9.11 11.59 18.87
C VAL A 139 -9.04 10.41 19.81
N ASP A 140 -7.84 10.13 20.31
CA ASP A 140 -7.64 9.33 21.49
C ASP A 140 -7.29 10.30 22.64
N ALA A 141 -8.18 10.41 23.62
CA ALA A 141 -8.00 11.32 24.75
C ALA A 141 -6.85 10.87 25.68
N SER A 142 -6.32 9.66 25.51
CA SER A 142 -5.26 9.06 26.32
C SER A 142 -3.91 8.97 25.60
N ALA A 143 -3.82 9.40 24.34
CA ALA A 143 -2.60 9.29 23.53
C ALA A 143 -2.16 10.64 22.97
N THR A 144 -0.87 10.73 22.62
CA THR A 144 -0.32 11.86 21.87
C THR A 144 -1.03 12.02 20.54
N ALA A 145 -1.23 13.25 20.10
CA ALA A 145 -1.93 13.56 18.86
C ALA A 145 -1.29 12.85 17.64
N GLY A 146 -2.13 12.40 16.70
CA GLY A 146 -1.72 11.53 15.59
C GLY A 146 -0.77 12.17 14.58
N PHE A 147 -0.67 13.51 14.56
CA PHE A 147 0.29 14.26 13.76
C PHE A 147 1.33 14.91 14.69
N ASN A 148 2.37 14.13 15.03
CA ASN A 148 3.52 14.57 15.80
C ASN A 148 4.76 14.55 14.90
N ILE A 149 5.31 15.73 14.59
CA ILE A 149 6.43 15.86 13.66
C ILE A 149 7.72 15.20 14.19
N LEU A 150 7.93 15.16 15.50
CA LEU A 150 9.13 14.56 16.11
C LEU A 150 9.21 13.05 15.91
N THR A 151 8.06 12.38 15.80
CA THR A 151 8.00 10.94 15.49
C THR A 151 7.84 10.68 14.00
N LEU A 152 7.23 11.61 13.26
CA LEU A 152 7.01 11.51 11.84
C LEU A 152 8.30 11.77 11.04
N ALA A 153 9.11 12.76 11.43
CA ALA A 153 10.31 13.14 10.67
C ALA A 153 11.31 11.97 10.50
N PRO A 154 11.75 11.26 11.57
CA PRO A 154 12.67 10.13 11.40
C PRO A 154 12.06 8.99 10.57
N GLN A 155 10.74 8.86 10.62
CA GLN A 155 10.04 7.85 9.84
C GLN A 155 10.01 8.20 8.35
N LEU A 156 9.71 9.45 8.01
CA LEU A 156 9.69 9.91 6.61
C LEU A 156 11.10 9.90 6.01
N ASP A 157 12.13 10.17 6.82
CA ASP A 157 13.54 10.06 6.44
C ASP A 157 13.90 8.63 6.01
N ALA A 158 13.55 7.64 6.84
CA ALA A 158 13.78 6.23 6.52
C ALA A 158 13.02 5.80 5.24
N ILE A 159 11.82 6.35 5.01
CA ILE A 159 11.06 6.09 3.78
C ILE A 159 11.75 6.73 2.58
N HIS A 160 12.23 7.97 2.70
CA HIS A 160 13.00 8.65 1.66
C HIS A 160 14.20 7.80 1.23
N GLU A 161 15.01 7.32 2.19
CA GLU A 161 16.14 6.43 1.93
C GLU A 161 15.71 5.11 1.27
N ARG A 162 14.63 4.48 1.77
CA ARG A 162 14.13 3.22 1.23
C ARG A 162 13.64 3.34 -0.22
N LEU A 163 13.17 4.51 -0.61
CA LEU A 163 12.73 4.81 -1.98
C LEU A 163 13.88 5.10 -2.94
N ALA A 164 15.13 5.17 -2.47
CA ALA A 164 16.27 5.39 -3.35
C ALA A 164 16.37 4.27 -4.41
N GLY A 165 16.34 4.65 -5.69
CA GLY A 165 16.40 3.74 -6.82
C GLY A 165 15.09 3.02 -7.17
N VAL A 166 13.98 3.35 -6.49
CA VAL A 166 12.66 2.75 -6.76
C VAL A 166 11.95 3.52 -7.86
N THR A 167 11.37 2.80 -8.83
CA THR A 167 10.50 3.42 -9.84
C THR A 167 9.08 3.55 -9.26
N ILE A 168 8.49 4.74 -9.34
CA ILE A 168 7.14 5.02 -8.84
C ILE A 168 6.26 5.31 -10.06
N GLU A 169 5.25 4.48 -10.27
CA GLU A 169 4.28 4.59 -11.36
C GLU A 169 2.89 5.01 -10.82
N GLN A 170 2.08 5.61 -11.68
CA GLN A 170 0.67 5.90 -11.43
C GLN A 170 -0.17 5.43 -12.63
N LEU A 171 -0.28 4.11 -12.77
CA LEU A 171 -0.96 3.44 -13.88
C LEU A 171 -2.18 2.66 -13.39
N ARG A 172 -3.12 2.39 -14.31
CA ARG A 172 -4.11 1.33 -14.12
C ARG A 172 -3.36 0.00 -13.96
N TRP A 173 -3.87 -0.89 -13.12
CA TRP A 173 -3.18 -2.14 -12.80
C TRP A 173 -2.99 -3.02 -14.04
N GLN A 174 -3.90 -2.96 -15.01
CA GLN A 174 -3.81 -3.65 -16.31
C GLN A 174 -2.55 -3.21 -17.08
N ASP A 175 -2.33 -1.90 -17.18
CA ASP A 175 -1.20 -1.31 -17.89
C ASP A 175 0.11 -1.58 -17.16
N PHE A 176 0.08 -1.52 -15.82
CA PHE A 176 1.22 -1.85 -14.98
C PHE A 176 1.67 -3.30 -15.18
N LEU A 177 0.76 -4.28 -15.10
CA LEU A 177 1.08 -5.68 -15.37
C LEU A 177 1.68 -5.84 -16.77
N THR A 178 1.02 -5.27 -17.78
CA THR A 178 1.48 -5.36 -19.18
C THR A 178 2.89 -4.78 -19.37
N ARG A 179 3.19 -3.66 -18.71
CA ARG A 179 4.49 -2.97 -18.82
C ARG A 179 5.64 -3.76 -18.20
N TYR A 180 5.40 -4.44 -17.08
CA TYR A 180 6.45 -5.10 -16.30
C TYR A 180 6.46 -6.62 -16.44
N ASP A 181 5.49 -7.22 -17.14
CA ASP A 181 5.43 -8.67 -17.30
C ASP A 181 6.56 -9.19 -18.20
N ARG A 182 7.42 -10.01 -17.59
CA ARG A 182 8.57 -10.67 -18.19
C ARG A 182 9.08 -11.73 -17.23
N GLU A 183 9.87 -12.66 -17.75
CA GLU A 183 10.54 -13.65 -16.93
C GLU A 183 11.43 -12.97 -15.87
N GLY A 184 11.37 -13.47 -14.64
CA GLY A 184 12.12 -12.91 -13.51
C GLY A 184 11.47 -11.71 -12.80
N THR A 185 10.27 -11.27 -13.22
CA THR A 185 9.45 -10.35 -12.42
C THR A 185 8.62 -11.13 -11.39
N LEU A 186 8.62 -10.66 -10.14
CA LEU A 186 7.65 -11.06 -9.12
C LEU A 186 6.70 -9.89 -8.85
N PHE A 187 5.42 -10.13 -9.11
CA PHE A 187 4.35 -9.20 -8.78
C PHE A 187 3.80 -9.44 -7.38
N TYR A 188 3.55 -8.38 -6.64
CA TYR A 188 2.71 -8.41 -5.45
C TYR A 188 1.43 -7.61 -5.67
N LEU A 189 0.28 -8.23 -5.36
CA LEU A 189 -1.04 -7.64 -5.52
C LEU A 189 -1.77 -7.64 -4.17
N ASP A 190 -2.25 -6.47 -3.74
CA ASP A 190 -3.21 -6.31 -2.63
C ASP A 190 -4.36 -5.42 -3.14
N PRO A 191 -5.20 -5.93 -4.07
CA PRO A 191 -6.28 -5.13 -4.65
C PRO A 191 -7.34 -4.78 -3.59
N PRO A 192 -8.27 -3.84 -3.89
CA PRO A 192 -9.45 -3.63 -3.06
C PRO A 192 -10.19 -4.94 -2.79
N TYR A 193 -10.68 -5.13 -1.55
CA TYR A 193 -11.31 -6.39 -1.15
C TYR A 193 -12.71 -6.54 -1.74
N TRP A 194 -13.11 -7.79 -1.98
CA TRP A 194 -14.46 -8.10 -2.45
C TRP A 194 -15.50 -7.62 -1.43
N GLY A 195 -16.50 -6.86 -1.86
CA GLY A 195 -17.51 -6.26 -0.98
C GLY A 195 -17.13 -4.92 -0.34
N SER A 196 -15.94 -4.39 -0.63
CA SER A 196 -15.45 -3.06 -0.21
C SER A 196 -15.38 -2.08 -1.39
N GLU A 197 -16.21 -2.25 -2.42
CA GLU A 197 -16.17 -1.44 -3.64
C GLU A 197 -16.48 0.05 -3.38
N ASP A 198 -17.21 0.34 -2.30
CA ASP A 198 -17.55 1.71 -1.89
C ASP A 198 -16.44 2.43 -1.10
N ASP A 199 -15.46 1.70 -0.55
CA ASP A 199 -14.41 2.28 0.30
C ASP A 199 -13.35 3.06 -0.50
N TYR A 200 -13.12 2.65 -1.75
CA TYR A 200 -12.17 3.27 -2.69
C TYR A 200 -12.87 4.05 -3.82
N GLY A 201 -14.20 4.14 -3.77
CA GLY A 201 -15.05 4.75 -4.78
C GLY A 201 -15.32 3.81 -5.96
N LYS A 202 -16.60 3.62 -6.31
CA LYS A 202 -17.07 2.71 -7.37
C LYS A 202 -16.39 2.88 -8.75
N ALA A 203 -15.76 4.02 -9.00
CA ALA A 203 -15.07 4.32 -10.25
C ALA A 203 -13.64 3.74 -10.33
N MET A 204 -13.05 3.27 -9.23
CA MET A 204 -11.63 2.85 -9.22
C MET A 204 -11.41 1.35 -9.45
N PHE A 205 -12.25 0.48 -8.87
CA PHE A 205 -12.12 -0.97 -9.00
C PHE A 205 -13.49 -1.67 -8.86
N GLY A 206 -13.95 -2.31 -9.94
CA GLY A 206 -15.22 -3.03 -9.97
C GLY A 206 -15.10 -4.54 -9.74
N ARG A 207 -16.22 -5.22 -9.47
CA ARG A 207 -16.23 -6.69 -9.33
C ARG A 207 -15.78 -7.43 -10.58
N GLU A 208 -16.11 -6.87 -11.75
CA GLU A 208 -15.72 -7.40 -13.06
C GLU A 208 -14.19 -7.43 -13.22
N GLU A 209 -13.48 -6.54 -12.54
CA GLU A 209 -12.01 -6.48 -12.61
C GLU A 209 -11.35 -7.68 -11.93
N PHE A 210 -12.03 -8.41 -11.02
CA PHE A 210 -11.47 -9.65 -10.44
C PHE A 210 -11.39 -10.78 -11.47
N GLU A 211 -12.40 -10.92 -12.33
CA GLU A 211 -12.38 -11.92 -13.41
C GLU A 211 -11.34 -11.56 -14.47
N GLU A 212 -11.24 -10.27 -14.82
CA GLU A 212 -10.18 -9.77 -15.70
C GLU A 212 -8.80 -10.05 -15.10
N MET A 213 -8.62 -9.79 -13.80
CA MET A 213 -7.37 -10.05 -13.10
C MET A 213 -7.01 -11.52 -13.14
N ALA A 214 -7.93 -12.43 -12.80
CA ALA A 214 -7.67 -13.86 -12.91
C ALA A 214 -7.33 -14.31 -14.33
N ALA A 215 -7.95 -13.73 -15.36
CA ALA A 215 -7.61 -14.00 -16.76
C ALA A 215 -6.19 -13.53 -17.12
N ARG A 216 -5.79 -12.33 -16.70
CA ARG A 216 -4.45 -11.79 -16.97
C ARG A 216 -3.37 -12.51 -16.19
N LEU A 217 -3.61 -12.82 -14.91
CA LEU A 217 -2.66 -13.56 -14.07
C LEU A 217 -2.35 -14.96 -14.61
N ARG A 218 -3.31 -15.62 -15.30
CA ARG A 218 -3.08 -16.92 -15.95
C ARG A 218 -2.09 -16.84 -17.11
N GLY A 219 -1.95 -15.68 -17.74
CA GLY A 219 -1.08 -15.46 -18.89
C GLY A 219 0.25 -14.77 -18.57
N LEU A 220 0.57 -14.53 -17.30
CA LEU A 220 1.81 -13.86 -16.91
C LEU A 220 3.04 -14.71 -17.23
N LYS A 221 4.10 -14.04 -17.69
CA LYS A 221 5.45 -14.61 -17.80
C LYS A 221 6.19 -14.54 -16.47
N GLY A 222 5.90 -13.51 -15.68
CA GLY A 222 6.36 -13.37 -14.31
C GLY A 222 5.58 -14.25 -13.34
N ARG A 223 6.02 -14.24 -12.08
CA ARG A 223 5.31 -14.87 -10.96
C ARG A 223 4.50 -13.84 -10.20
N PHE A 224 3.52 -14.28 -9.43
CA PHE A 224 2.77 -13.38 -8.56
C PHE A 224 2.45 -13.97 -7.18
N ILE A 225 2.29 -13.06 -6.23
CA ILE A 225 1.64 -13.31 -4.94
C ILE A 225 0.52 -12.28 -4.80
N MET A 226 -0.67 -12.73 -4.44
CA MET A 226 -1.81 -11.86 -4.17
C MET A 226 -2.36 -12.13 -2.77
N SER A 227 -2.64 -11.08 -2.01
CA SER A 227 -3.42 -11.14 -0.78
C SER A 227 -4.82 -10.55 -0.99
N ILE A 228 -5.85 -11.24 -0.50
CA ILE A 228 -7.24 -10.81 -0.64
C ILE A 228 -8.10 -11.42 0.47
N ASN A 229 -9.34 -10.94 0.66
CA ASN A 229 -10.27 -11.56 1.60
C ASN A 229 -10.70 -12.96 1.14
N ASP A 230 -10.79 -13.88 2.10
CA ASP A 230 -11.22 -15.25 1.87
C ASP A 230 -12.75 -15.35 1.83
N VAL A 231 -13.31 -15.27 0.62
CA VAL A 231 -14.75 -15.41 0.35
C VAL A 231 -15.00 -16.40 -0.80
N PRO A 232 -16.17 -17.08 -0.86
CA PRO A 232 -16.45 -18.08 -1.89
C PRO A 232 -16.28 -17.56 -3.33
N GLN A 233 -16.62 -16.30 -3.59
CA GLN A 233 -16.49 -15.67 -4.90
C GLN A 233 -15.04 -15.59 -5.35
N ILE A 234 -14.15 -15.13 -4.48
CA ILE A 234 -12.71 -15.05 -4.75
C ILE A 234 -12.12 -16.45 -4.94
N ARG A 235 -12.48 -17.42 -4.09
CA ARG A 235 -12.03 -18.81 -4.28
C ARG A 235 -12.43 -19.37 -5.63
N SER A 236 -13.64 -19.06 -6.09
CA SER A 236 -14.16 -19.49 -7.39
C SER A 236 -13.43 -18.81 -8.55
N ILE A 237 -13.29 -17.48 -8.51
CA ILE A 237 -12.64 -16.69 -9.57
C ILE A 237 -11.19 -17.12 -9.77
N PHE A 238 -10.47 -17.39 -8.67
CA PHE A 238 -9.06 -17.76 -8.68
C PHE A 238 -8.82 -19.26 -8.48
N ALA A 239 -9.82 -20.11 -8.74
CA ALA A 239 -9.75 -21.57 -8.52
C ALA A 239 -8.60 -22.29 -9.27
N GLY A 240 -8.12 -21.70 -10.38
CA GLY A 240 -7.01 -22.24 -11.18
C GLY A 240 -5.61 -22.00 -10.58
N PHE A 241 -5.49 -21.32 -9.44
CA PHE A 241 -4.22 -20.98 -8.81
C PHE A 241 -4.03 -21.70 -7.47
N ALA A 242 -2.79 -21.74 -6.97
CA ALA A 242 -2.53 -22.21 -5.62
C ALA A 242 -3.06 -21.21 -4.59
N GLN A 243 -3.81 -21.69 -3.61
CA GLN A 243 -4.45 -20.86 -2.58
C GLN A 243 -4.10 -21.37 -1.19
N VAL A 244 -3.71 -20.47 -0.30
CA VAL A 244 -3.39 -20.80 1.10
C VAL A 244 -4.09 -19.81 2.03
N GLU A 245 -4.78 -20.32 3.04
CA GLU A 245 -5.41 -19.49 4.07
C GLU A 245 -4.35 -18.80 4.94
N ALA A 246 -4.58 -17.51 5.20
CA ALA A 246 -3.88 -16.72 6.18
C ALA A 246 -4.87 -16.32 7.28
N ALA A 247 -4.83 -17.04 8.39
CA ALA A 247 -5.61 -16.68 9.56
C ALA A 247 -5.14 -15.32 10.12
N THR A 248 -6.04 -14.35 10.12
CA THR A 248 -5.85 -13.06 10.78
C THR A 248 -6.78 -12.94 11.98
N THR A 249 -6.22 -12.85 13.18
CA THR A 249 -6.99 -12.57 14.39
C THR A 249 -7.34 -11.09 14.41
N TYR A 250 -8.56 -10.73 13.96
CA TYR A 250 -9.10 -9.39 14.20
C TYR A 250 -9.67 -9.32 15.61
N SER A 251 -9.14 -8.44 16.46
CA SER A 251 -9.82 -8.01 17.68
C SER A 251 -10.26 -6.56 17.49
N VAL A 252 -11.46 -6.36 16.96
CA VAL A 252 -12.16 -5.08 17.12
C VAL A 252 -13.03 -5.24 18.37
N GLN A 253 -12.88 -4.35 19.36
CA GLN A 253 -13.80 -4.28 20.50
C GLN A 253 -15.23 -4.15 19.95
N GLY A 254 -16.02 -5.23 20.10
CA GLY A 254 -17.39 -5.31 19.59
C GLY A 254 -17.59 -6.37 18.50
N GLY A 255 -17.64 -7.65 18.88
CA GLY A 255 -18.46 -8.69 18.24
C GLY A 255 -18.29 -8.97 16.72
N GLY A 256 -17.20 -8.57 16.08
CA GLY A 256 -16.99 -8.80 14.64
C GLY A 256 -16.47 -10.19 14.29
N ALA A 257 -17.07 -10.83 13.27
CA ALA A 257 -16.62 -12.10 12.71
C ALA A 257 -15.13 -12.06 12.30
N ALA A 258 -14.41 -13.16 12.51
CA ALA A 258 -13.02 -13.30 12.08
C ALA A 258 -12.93 -13.14 10.55
N ALA A 259 -12.48 -11.98 10.07
CA ALA A 259 -12.12 -11.83 8.67
C ALA A 259 -10.90 -12.73 8.38
N ARG A 260 -11.07 -13.62 7.40
CA ARG A 260 -10.04 -14.55 6.93
C ARG A 260 -9.39 -13.96 5.68
N GLU A 261 -8.07 -14.11 5.56
CA GLU A 261 -7.32 -13.69 4.38
C GLU A 261 -6.88 -14.91 3.57
N LEU A 262 -6.78 -14.71 2.26
CA LEU A 262 -6.37 -15.71 1.29
C LEU A 262 -5.12 -15.22 0.57
N VAL A 263 -4.10 -16.07 0.51
CA VAL A 263 -2.90 -15.84 -0.29
C VAL A 263 -2.97 -16.71 -1.52
N ILE A 264 -2.91 -16.10 -2.70
CA ILE A 264 -2.97 -16.76 -4.00
C ILE A 264 -1.63 -16.59 -4.71
N THR A 265 -1.10 -17.67 -5.27
CA THR A 265 0.20 -17.65 -5.95
C THR A 265 0.14 -18.36 -7.29
N GLY A 266 0.92 -17.86 -8.26
CA GLY A 266 1.10 -18.46 -9.58
C GLY A 266 2.40 -18.02 -10.25
#